data_AF-A0A945HBG7-F1
#
_entry.id   AF-A0A945HBG7-F1
#
_cell.length_a   1.000
_cell.length_b   1.000
_cell.length_c   1.000
_cell.angle_alpha   90.00
_cell.angle_beta   90.00
_cell.angle_gamma   90.00
#
_symmetry.space_group_name_H-M   'P 1'
#
loop_
_entity.id
_entity.type
_entity.pdbx_description
1 polymer ?
#
loop_
_entity_poly.entity_id
_entity_poly.type
_entity_poly.pdbx_seq_one_letter_code
_entity_poly.pdbx_strand_id
1 'polypeptide(L)'
;NPLHGHGLFVFEHHLVYILIDMLFGGNGWFENPPPKREITGIEIKMLSKVVHSALEDLGKAWNRLTPLEPYFDRMEVNSKFTAIVPPDEVVASTTFDVEINRAPYTMSLCLPYSMLDPVRTQLEEGKTSYDEEVNAVNVSRLEENLLNSKVGVKVDLGESRMSLRSFLTLKEGDRILLNQDQNKPLKVMVQDKLKYLATQGADKGKNAVKITKLIEPPPRFSDLLDQPAKVIAEDS
;
A
#
# COMPACT_ATOMS: atom_id res chain seq x y z
N ASN A 1 1.92 10.87 -31.20
CA ASN A 1 2.74 9.83 -30.55
C ASN A 1 4.18 10.28 -30.44
N PRO A 2 4.64 10.62 -29.24
CA PRO A 2 6.00 11.12 -28.98
C PRO A 2 7.08 10.02 -28.96
N LEU A 3 6.68 8.76 -28.76
CA LEU A 3 7.57 7.60 -28.89
C LEU A 3 7.43 7.06 -30.32
N HIS A 4 8.52 7.08 -31.09
CA HIS A 4 8.57 6.58 -32.46
C HIS A 4 9.32 5.26 -32.53
N GLY A 5 8.67 4.21 -33.02
CA GLY A 5 9.29 2.89 -33.20
C GLY A 5 8.31 1.76 -32.89
N HIS A 6 8.84 0.55 -32.83
CA HIS A 6 8.08 -0.65 -32.49
C HIS A 6 8.53 -1.18 -31.13
N GLY A 7 7.58 -1.41 -30.23
CA GLY A 7 7.78 -2.18 -29.01
C GLY A 7 7.36 -3.64 -29.23
N LEU A 8 7.85 -4.53 -28.37
CA LEU A 8 7.54 -5.95 -28.43
C LEU A 8 6.86 -6.39 -27.14
N PHE A 9 5.70 -7.01 -27.27
CA PHE A 9 4.99 -7.65 -26.17
C PHE A 9 5.12 -9.17 -26.31
N VAL A 10 5.72 -9.81 -25.32
CA VAL A 10 6.03 -11.24 -25.31
C VAL A 10 5.19 -11.93 -24.26
N PHE A 11 4.50 -12.98 -24.67
CA PHE A 11 3.79 -13.86 -23.76
C PHE A 11 4.50 -15.20 -23.70
N GLU A 12 4.59 -15.78 -22.51
CA GLU A 12 4.97 -17.18 -22.37
C GLU A 12 3.97 -18.07 -23.12
N HIS A 13 4.47 -19.10 -23.80
CA HIS A 13 3.64 -19.99 -24.62
C HIS A 13 2.48 -20.62 -23.83
N HIS A 14 2.71 -21.03 -22.58
CA HIS A 14 1.68 -21.65 -21.75
C HIS A 14 0.57 -20.65 -21.38
N LEU A 15 0.95 -19.42 -21.05
CA LEU A 15 0.01 -18.32 -20.77
C LEU A 15 -0.92 -18.07 -21.96
N VAL A 16 -0.39 -18.10 -23.18
CA VAL A 16 -1.18 -17.90 -24.40
C VAL A 16 -2.30 -18.92 -24.53
N TYR A 17 -2.04 -20.20 -24.26
CA TYR A 17 -3.08 -21.25 -24.33
C TYR A 17 -4.15 -21.09 -23.26
N ILE A 18 -3.77 -20.68 -22.06
CA ILE A 18 -4.71 -20.45 -20.96
C ILE A 18 -5.60 -19.25 -21.27
N LEU A 19 -5.02 -18.17 -21.82
CA LEU A 19 -5.78 -17.02 -22.29
C LEU A 19 -6.77 -17.41 -23.40
N ILE A 20 -6.34 -18.22 -24.36
CA ILE A 20 -7.22 -18.75 -25.41
C ILE A 20 -8.39 -19.53 -24.78
N ASP A 21 -8.10 -20.50 -23.91
CA ASP A 21 -9.14 -21.33 -23.28
C ASP A 21 -10.17 -20.48 -22.52
N MET A 22 -9.70 -19.54 -21.69
CA MET A 22 -10.59 -18.62 -20.97
C MET A 22 -11.43 -17.74 -21.91
N LEU A 23 -10.87 -17.28 -23.03
CA LEU A 23 -11.62 -16.50 -24.04
C LEU A 23 -12.69 -17.32 -24.75
N PHE A 24 -12.54 -18.65 -24.81
CA PHE A 24 -13.54 -19.58 -25.34
C PHE A 24 -14.50 -20.14 -24.27
N GLY A 25 -14.40 -19.66 -23.03
CA GLY A 25 -15.29 -20.05 -21.91
C GLY A 25 -14.80 -21.25 -21.11
N GLY A 26 -13.55 -21.67 -21.31
CA GLY A 26 -12.88 -22.65 -20.47
C GLY A 26 -12.53 -22.11 -19.08
N ASN A 27 -12.15 -23.01 -18.17
CA ASN A 27 -11.82 -22.68 -16.79
C ASN A 27 -10.32 -22.41 -16.58
N GLY A 28 -9.49 -22.46 -17.63
CA GLY A 28 -8.05 -22.22 -17.55
C GLY A 28 -7.29 -23.27 -16.75
N TRP A 29 -7.90 -24.44 -16.50
CA TRP A 29 -7.24 -25.57 -15.83
C TRP A 29 -6.59 -26.47 -16.87
N PHE A 30 -5.27 -26.37 -16.99
CA PHE A 30 -4.46 -27.28 -17.80
C PHE A 30 -3.60 -28.17 -16.89
N GLU A 31 -3.98 -29.44 -16.77
CA GLU A 31 -3.11 -30.47 -16.16
C GLU A 31 -2.04 -30.95 -17.16
N ASN A 32 -2.25 -30.73 -18.46
CA ASN A 32 -1.37 -31.17 -19.52
C ASN A 32 -0.63 -29.99 -20.15
N PRO A 33 0.64 -30.18 -20.59
CA PRO A 33 1.38 -29.16 -21.31
C PRO A 33 0.61 -28.71 -22.57
N PRO A 34 0.79 -27.45 -23.02
CA PRO A 34 0.10 -26.92 -24.17
C PRO A 34 0.33 -27.79 -25.42
N PRO A 35 -0.68 -27.95 -26.29
CA PRO A 35 -0.56 -28.80 -27.47
C PRO A 35 0.54 -28.27 -28.38
N LYS A 36 1.43 -29.15 -28.87
CA LYS A 36 2.50 -28.82 -29.83
C LYS A 36 1.95 -28.60 -31.24
N ARG A 37 0.99 -27.70 -31.39
CA ARG A 37 0.42 -27.29 -32.68
C ARG A 37 0.56 -25.78 -32.84
N GLU A 38 0.49 -25.33 -34.07
CA GLU A 38 0.45 -23.90 -34.34
C GLU A 38 -0.89 -23.29 -33.89
N ILE A 39 -0.83 -22.02 -33.49
CA ILE A 39 -1.98 -21.21 -33.14
C ILE A 39 -2.75 -20.88 -34.43
N THR A 40 -4.05 -21.14 -34.44
CA THR A 40 -4.93 -20.89 -35.59
C THR A 40 -5.25 -19.41 -35.74
N GLY A 41 -5.63 -18.99 -36.95
CA GLY A 41 -5.99 -17.59 -37.21
C GLY A 41 -7.15 -17.05 -36.35
N ILE A 42 -8.09 -17.91 -35.91
CA ILE A 42 -9.17 -17.53 -35.00
C ILE A 42 -8.62 -17.24 -33.61
N GLU A 43 -7.71 -18.09 -33.12
CA GLU A 43 -7.04 -17.91 -31.83
C GLU A 43 -6.17 -16.63 -31.81
N ILE A 44 -5.42 -16.36 -32.89
CA ILE A 44 -4.67 -15.10 -33.08
C ILE A 44 -5.60 -13.89 -32.98
N LYS A 45 -6.74 -13.95 -33.66
CA LYS A 45 -7.74 -12.87 -33.63
C LYS A 45 -8.41 -12.69 -32.27
N MET A 46 -8.51 -13.75 -31.46
CA MET A 46 -9.02 -13.66 -30.09
C MET A 46 -7.97 -13.06 -29.16
N LEU A 47 -6.71 -13.50 -29.26
CA LEU A 47 -5.59 -12.97 -28.51
C LEU A 47 -5.37 -11.48 -28.76
N SER A 48 -5.60 -11.00 -29.99
CA SER A 48 -5.46 -9.57 -30.27
C SER A 48 -6.33 -8.73 -29.34
N LYS A 49 -7.52 -9.18 -28.92
CA LYS A 49 -8.35 -8.44 -27.96
C LYS A 49 -7.67 -8.23 -26.61
N VAL A 50 -6.94 -9.25 -26.12
CA VAL A 50 -6.17 -9.15 -24.87
C VAL A 50 -5.03 -8.15 -25.04
N VAL A 51 -4.34 -8.19 -26.18
CA VAL A 51 -3.28 -7.23 -26.50
C VAL A 51 -3.83 -5.80 -26.59
N HIS A 52 -4.99 -5.58 -27.22
CA HIS A 52 -5.60 -4.25 -27.28
C HIS A 52 -5.92 -3.71 -25.88
N SER A 53 -6.44 -4.55 -24.98
CA SER A 53 -6.65 -4.17 -23.58
C SER A 53 -5.33 -3.79 -22.90
N ALA A 54 -4.28 -4.59 -23.09
CA ALA A 54 -2.97 -4.31 -22.53
C ALA A 54 -2.35 -3.00 -23.07
N LEU A 55 -2.57 -2.68 -24.35
CA LEU A 55 -2.13 -1.42 -24.96
C LEU A 55 -2.92 -0.22 -24.42
N GLU A 56 -4.23 -0.36 -24.21
CA GLU A 56 -5.05 0.69 -23.59
C GLU A 56 -4.56 1.00 -22.17
N ASP A 57 -4.29 -0.05 -21.38
CA ASP A 57 -3.77 0.10 -20.02
C ASP A 57 -2.34 0.66 -20.01
N LEU A 58 -1.50 0.30 -20.99
CA LEU A 58 -0.19 0.90 -21.19
C LEU A 58 -0.30 2.40 -21.47
N GLY A 59 -1.20 2.82 -22.36
CA GLY A 59 -1.46 4.24 -22.64
C GLY A 59 -1.91 5.01 -21.40
N LYS A 60 -2.83 4.43 -20.61
CA LYS A 60 -3.28 5.02 -19.33
C LYS A 60 -2.15 5.16 -18.32
N ALA A 61 -1.31 4.12 -18.17
CA ALA A 61 -0.18 4.13 -17.24
C ALA A 61 0.86 5.19 -17.61
N TRP A 62 1.07 5.41 -18.91
CA TRP A 62 2.02 6.39 -19.43
C TRP A 62 1.49 7.83 -19.44
N ASN A 63 0.17 8.04 -19.33
CA ASN A 63 -0.48 9.34 -19.46
C ASN A 63 0.07 10.43 -18.51
N ARG A 64 0.63 10.04 -17.36
CA ARG A 64 1.27 10.97 -16.39
C ARG A 64 2.60 11.53 -16.90
N LEU A 65 3.36 10.73 -17.63
CA LEU A 65 4.66 11.12 -18.20
C LEU A 65 4.46 11.78 -19.57
N THR A 66 3.66 11.14 -20.41
CA THR A 66 3.41 11.60 -21.77
C THR A 66 2.17 10.92 -22.34
N PRO A 67 1.30 11.65 -23.07
CA PRO A 67 0.15 11.04 -23.71
C PRO A 67 0.63 10.08 -24.81
N LEU A 68 0.32 8.79 -24.62
CA LEU A 68 0.70 7.71 -25.52
C LEU A 68 -0.56 7.04 -26.07
N GLU A 69 -0.63 6.93 -27.40
CA GLU A 69 -1.69 6.19 -28.11
C GLU A 69 -1.07 4.98 -28.81
N PRO A 70 -0.73 3.91 -28.07
CA PRO A 70 -0.13 2.73 -28.67
C PRO A 70 -1.18 1.98 -29.48
N TYR A 71 -0.76 1.41 -30.62
CA TYR A 71 -1.63 0.62 -31.48
C TYR A 71 -1.00 -0.73 -31.80
N PHE A 72 -1.84 -1.72 -32.06
CA PHE A 72 -1.41 -3.06 -32.44
C PHE A 72 -0.98 -3.07 -33.92
N ASP A 73 0.24 -3.51 -34.20
CA ASP A 73 0.78 -3.66 -35.55
C ASP A 73 0.60 -5.09 -36.06
N ARG A 74 1.33 -6.04 -35.49
CA ARG A 74 1.25 -7.47 -35.85
C ARG A 74 1.58 -8.39 -34.68
N MET A 75 1.25 -9.67 -34.84
CA MET A 75 1.61 -10.74 -33.91
C MET A 75 2.33 -11.85 -34.67
N GLU A 76 3.40 -12.36 -34.08
CA GLU A 76 4.23 -13.43 -34.65
C GLU A 76 4.46 -14.50 -33.60
N VAL A 77 4.45 -15.77 -34.04
CA VAL A 77 4.73 -16.91 -33.14
C VAL A 77 6.21 -17.25 -33.12
N ASN A 78 6.93 -16.96 -34.22
CA ASN A 78 8.34 -17.30 -34.36
C ASN A 78 9.22 -16.04 -34.22
N SER A 79 10.11 -16.07 -33.23
CA SER A 79 10.99 -14.94 -32.88
C SER A 79 11.94 -14.51 -33.99
N LYS A 80 12.17 -15.35 -35.00
CA LYS A 80 13.01 -14.98 -36.16
C LYS A 80 12.37 -13.91 -37.06
N PHE A 81 11.06 -13.72 -36.97
CA PHE A 81 10.31 -12.73 -37.76
C PHE A 81 9.89 -11.49 -36.95
N THR A 82 10.26 -11.45 -35.66
CA THR A 82 9.95 -10.35 -34.74
C THR A 82 11.07 -9.33 -34.59
N ALA A 83 12.04 -9.30 -35.52
CA ALA A 83 13.09 -8.30 -35.48
C ALA A 83 12.50 -6.90 -35.72
N ILE A 84 12.36 -6.13 -34.65
CA ILE A 84 11.88 -4.74 -34.65
C ILE A 84 13.03 -3.73 -34.68
N VAL A 85 14.20 -4.14 -34.21
CA VAL A 85 15.43 -3.34 -34.14
C VAL A 85 16.66 -4.22 -34.43
N PRO A 86 17.80 -3.62 -34.80
CA PRO A 86 19.06 -4.35 -34.92
C PRO A 86 19.43 -5.13 -33.64
N PRO A 87 20.06 -6.32 -33.74
CA PRO A 87 20.39 -7.15 -32.58
C PRO A 87 21.32 -6.49 -31.55
N ASP A 88 22.06 -5.47 -31.96
CA ASP A 88 22.99 -4.68 -31.16
C ASP A 88 22.33 -3.48 -30.45
N GLU A 89 21.05 -3.21 -30.70
CA GLU A 89 20.33 -2.13 -30.03
C GLU A 89 20.02 -2.47 -28.57
N VAL A 90 20.28 -1.51 -27.68
CA VAL A 90 19.95 -1.64 -26.26
C VAL A 90 18.44 -1.55 -26.07
N VAL A 91 17.87 -2.48 -25.30
CA VAL A 91 16.44 -2.54 -25.01
C VAL A 91 16.17 -2.47 -23.51
N ALA A 92 15.11 -1.76 -23.13
CA ALA A 92 14.51 -1.85 -21.81
C ALA A 92 13.49 -2.98 -21.81
N SER A 93 13.67 -3.98 -20.94
CA SER A 93 12.75 -5.10 -20.79
C SER A 93 12.12 -5.08 -19.40
N THR A 94 10.80 -5.16 -19.36
CA THR A 94 10.02 -5.26 -18.12
C THR A 94 9.24 -6.57 -18.16
N THR A 95 9.57 -7.49 -17.25
CA THR A 95 8.83 -8.75 -17.07
C THR A 95 7.79 -8.58 -15.98
N PHE A 96 6.58 -9.05 -16.26
CA PHE A 96 5.44 -9.09 -15.36
C PHE A 96 5.15 -10.54 -15.01
N ASP A 97 5.04 -10.80 -13.70
CA ASP A 97 4.56 -12.08 -13.19
C ASP A 97 3.02 -12.09 -13.23
N VAL A 98 2.46 -13.17 -13.79
CA VAL A 98 1.02 -13.36 -13.96
C VAL A 98 0.65 -14.66 -13.28
N GLU A 99 -0.25 -14.60 -12.30
CA GLU A 99 -0.75 -15.80 -11.61
C GLU A 99 -2.18 -16.10 -12.08
N ILE A 100 -2.38 -17.26 -12.70
CA ILE A 100 -3.71 -17.77 -13.09
C ILE A 100 -3.87 -19.16 -12.49
N ASN A 101 -4.97 -19.39 -11.78
CA ASN A 101 -5.25 -20.68 -11.14
C ASN A 101 -4.10 -21.21 -10.25
N ARG A 102 -3.40 -20.31 -9.54
CA ARG A 102 -2.22 -20.61 -8.70
C ARG A 102 -0.99 -21.13 -9.43
N ALA A 103 -0.97 -21.00 -10.75
CA ALA A 103 0.20 -21.27 -11.57
C ALA A 103 0.85 -19.95 -11.99
N PRO A 104 2.18 -19.81 -11.82
CA PRO A 104 2.91 -18.63 -12.22
C PRO A 104 3.23 -18.67 -13.72
N TYR A 105 3.08 -17.54 -14.37
CA TYR A 105 3.40 -17.28 -15.77
C TYR A 105 4.12 -15.95 -15.90
N THR A 106 4.75 -15.74 -17.06
CA THR A 106 5.39 -14.46 -17.35
C THR A 106 4.91 -13.84 -18.66
N MET A 107 4.86 -12.52 -18.68
CA MET A 107 4.78 -11.73 -19.90
C MET A 107 5.82 -10.61 -19.83
N SER A 108 6.38 -10.20 -20.95
CA SER A 108 7.42 -9.17 -20.99
C SER A 108 7.13 -8.10 -22.02
N LEU A 109 7.35 -6.84 -21.64
CA LEU A 109 7.34 -5.70 -22.54
C LEU A 109 8.79 -5.30 -22.82
N CYS A 110 9.16 -5.26 -24.10
CA CYS A 110 10.48 -4.84 -24.55
C CYS A 110 10.36 -3.57 -25.39
N LEU A 111 11.04 -2.51 -24.95
CA LEU A 111 11.07 -1.22 -25.61
C LEU A 111 12.52 -0.88 -25.99
N PRO A 112 12.82 -0.66 -27.27
CA PRO A 112 14.13 -0.16 -27.68
C PRO A 112 14.46 1.18 -27.03
N TYR A 113 15.73 1.39 -26.69
CA TYR A 113 16.17 2.62 -26.02
C TYR A 113 15.95 3.86 -26.90
N SER A 114 16.09 3.72 -28.23
CA SER A 114 15.82 4.79 -29.19
C SER A 114 14.39 5.35 -29.10
N MET A 115 13.41 4.53 -28.70
CA MET A 115 12.04 4.98 -28.47
C MET A 115 11.91 5.85 -27.21
N LEU A 116 12.75 5.61 -26.21
CA LEU A 116 12.69 6.25 -24.89
C LEU A 116 13.48 7.56 -24.83
N ASP A 117 14.41 7.78 -25.76
CA ASP A 117 15.21 9.00 -25.85
C ASP A 117 14.40 10.31 -25.73
N PRO A 118 13.25 10.49 -26.43
CA PRO A 118 12.46 11.73 -26.36
C PRO A 118 11.85 12.02 -24.99
N VAL A 119 11.68 11.00 -24.15
CA VAL A 119 11.01 11.08 -22.83
C VAL A 119 11.96 10.82 -21.67
N ARG A 120 13.26 10.75 -21.94
CA ARG A 120 14.28 10.38 -20.96
C ARG A 120 14.28 11.31 -19.75
N THR A 121 14.21 12.62 -19.97
CA THR A 121 14.23 13.61 -18.88
C THR A 121 12.99 13.46 -17.98
N GLN A 122 11.80 13.27 -18.57
CA GLN A 122 10.56 13.06 -17.80
C GLN A 122 10.60 11.74 -17.02
N LEU A 123 11.23 10.69 -17.55
CA LEU A 123 11.43 9.43 -16.84
C LEU A 123 12.37 9.59 -15.63
N GLU A 124 13.40 10.43 -15.75
CA GLU A 124 14.32 10.76 -14.66
C GLU A 124 13.64 11.61 -13.57
N GLU A 125 12.82 12.59 -13.96
CA GLU A 125 12.05 13.46 -13.05
C GLU A 125 10.87 12.73 -12.37
N GLY A 126 10.19 11.83 -13.09
CA GLY A 126 9.06 11.05 -12.59
C GLY A 126 9.41 10.15 -11.40
N LYS A 127 10.69 9.78 -11.24
CA LYS A 127 11.16 9.01 -10.08
C LYS A 127 10.93 9.72 -8.75
N THR A 128 10.96 11.05 -8.72
CA THR A 128 10.76 11.83 -7.50
C THR A 128 9.29 11.91 -7.10
N SER A 129 8.35 11.81 -8.05
CA SER A 129 6.91 11.96 -7.80
C SER A 129 6.18 10.65 -7.47
N TYR A 130 6.76 9.47 -7.74
CA TYR A 130 6.17 8.18 -7.33
C TYR A 130 6.05 8.01 -5.81
N ASP A 131 6.88 8.70 -5.02
CA ASP A 131 6.86 8.62 -3.55
C ASP A 131 5.85 9.60 -2.89
N GLU A 132 5.27 10.55 -3.64
CA GLU A 132 4.51 11.65 -3.05
C GLU A 132 2.99 11.60 -3.27
N GLU A 133 2.48 10.71 -4.13
CA GLU A 133 1.03 10.58 -4.30
C GLU A 133 0.41 9.75 -3.18
N VAL A 134 0.07 10.45 -2.10
CA VAL A 134 -0.81 9.98 -1.04
C VAL A 134 -2.14 9.58 -1.67
N ASN A 135 -2.31 8.27 -1.89
CA ASN A 135 -3.52 7.71 -2.46
C ASN A 135 -4.71 7.99 -1.52
N ALA A 136 -5.62 8.89 -1.93
CA ALA A 136 -6.77 9.31 -1.13
C ALA A 136 -7.63 8.13 -0.63
N VAL A 137 -7.74 7.05 -1.42
CA VAL A 137 -8.47 5.83 -1.02
C VAL A 137 -7.78 5.12 0.15
N ASN A 138 -6.44 5.08 0.15
CA ASN A 138 -5.67 4.50 1.25
C ASN A 138 -5.77 5.35 2.51
N VAL A 139 -5.81 6.69 2.38
CA VAL A 139 -6.03 7.59 3.53
C VAL A 139 -7.40 7.35 4.14
N SER A 140 -8.47 7.34 3.34
CA SER A 140 -9.82 7.10 3.86
C SER A 140 -9.96 5.74 4.54
N ARG A 141 -9.36 4.68 3.96
CA ARG A 141 -9.34 3.35 4.60
C ARG A 141 -8.54 3.34 5.90
N LEU A 142 -7.42 4.05 5.95
CA LEU A 142 -6.61 4.16 7.17
C LEU A 142 -7.37 4.93 8.27
N GLU A 143 -8.02 6.04 7.92
CA GLU A 143 -8.87 6.81 8.84
C GLU A 143 -10.01 5.96 9.40
N GLU A 144 -10.72 5.21 8.55
CA GLU A 144 -11.79 4.32 8.97
C GLU A 144 -11.28 3.23 9.92
N ASN A 145 -10.13 2.63 9.61
CA ASN A 145 -9.49 1.63 10.47
C ASN A 145 -9.03 2.22 11.82
N LEU A 146 -8.53 3.45 11.83
CA LEU A 146 -8.14 4.15 13.07
C LEU A 146 -9.35 4.47 13.94
N LEU A 147 -10.46 4.94 13.36
CA LEU A 147 -11.70 5.24 14.08
C LEU A 147 -12.36 3.98 14.66
N ASN A 148 -12.28 2.86 13.94
CA ASN A 148 -12.83 1.57 14.38
C ASN A 148 -11.93 0.81 15.37
N SER A 149 -10.72 1.31 15.64
CA SER A 149 -9.79 0.68 16.56
C SER A 149 -10.28 0.78 18.00
N LYS A 150 -10.50 -0.38 18.64
CA LYS A 150 -10.95 -0.45 20.03
C LYS A 150 -9.78 -0.16 20.96
N VAL A 151 -9.89 0.90 21.77
CA VAL A 151 -8.91 1.25 22.81
C VAL A 151 -9.47 0.98 24.20
N GLY A 152 -8.67 0.38 25.07
CA GLY A 152 -9.01 0.20 26.48
C GLY A 152 -8.84 1.52 27.23
N VAL A 153 -9.91 1.98 27.87
CA VAL A 153 -9.92 3.17 28.74
C VAL A 153 -10.14 2.72 30.17
N LYS A 154 -9.24 3.13 31.07
CA LYS A 154 -9.33 2.85 32.52
C LYS A 154 -9.24 4.17 33.27
N VAL A 155 -9.90 4.24 34.43
CA VAL A 155 -9.79 5.38 35.34
C VAL A 155 -9.34 4.87 36.69
N ASP A 156 -8.21 5.39 37.15
CA ASP A 156 -7.68 5.04 38.46
C ASP A 156 -8.39 5.90 39.51
N LEU A 157 -9.19 5.25 40.36
CA LEU A 157 -9.92 5.91 41.45
C LEU A 157 -9.00 6.32 42.62
N GLY A 158 -7.81 5.73 42.68
CA GLY A 158 -6.82 5.96 43.73
C GLY A 158 -6.05 4.69 44.04
N GLU A 159 -5.01 4.83 44.85
CA GLU A 159 -4.18 3.73 45.32
C GLU A 159 -4.34 3.59 46.84
N SER A 160 -4.10 2.39 47.37
CA SER A 160 -4.04 2.17 48.82
C SER A 160 -2.85 1.28 49.14
N ARG A 161 -2.20 1.53 50.27
CA ARG A 161 -1.11 0.69 50.79
C ARG A 161 -1.62 -0.02 52.02
N MET A 162 -1.56 -1.35 52.01
CA MET A 162 -1.91 -2.20 53.15
C MET A 162 -0.92 -3.36 53.29
N SER A 163 -0.87 -3.97 54.48
CA SER A 163 -0.05 -5.16 54.70
C SER A 163 -0.64 -6.37 53.97
N LEU A 164 0.21 -7.33 53.55
CA LEU A 164 -0.25 -8.56 52.91
C LEU A 164 -1.22 -9.35 53.79
N ARG A 165 -1.00 -9.34 55.11
CA ARG A 165 -1.90 -9.99 56.07
C ARG A 165 -3.30 -9.36 56.06
N SER A 166 -3.38 -8.03 56.04
CA SER A 166 -4.65 -7.30 55.96
C SER A 166 -5.39 -7.58 54.65
N PHE A 167 -4.64 -7.65 53.54
CA PHE A 167 -5.20 -7.97 52.22
C PHE A 167 -5.83 -9.37 52.19
N LEU A 168 -5.17 -10.38 52.76
CA LEU A 168 -5.69 -11.75 52.81
C LEU A 168 -6.91 -11.92 53.73
N THR A 169 -7.13 -10.97 54.66
CA THR A 169 -8.27 -10.99 55.59
C THR A 169 -9.47 -10.18 55.12
N LEU A 170 -9.40 -9.51 53.96
CA LEU A 170 -10.49 -8.69 53.44
C LEU A 170 -11.75 -9.52 53.18
N LYS A 171 -12.89 -8.99 53.60
CA LYS A 171 -14.23 -9.57 53.36
C LYS A 171 -15.13 -8.56 52.67
N GLU A 172 -16.19 -9.08 52.07
CA GLU A 172 -17.25 -8.27 51.50
C GLU A 172 -17.84 -7.35 52.59
N GLY A 173 -17.87 -6.05 52.33
CA GLY A 173 -18.29 -5.02 53.29
C GLY A 173 -17.14 -4.20 53.89
N ASP A 174 -15.89 -4.64 53.73
CA ASP A 174 -14.73 -3.89 54.22
C ASP A 174 -14.49 -2.60 53.40
N ARG A 175 -14.13 -1.52 54.09
CA ARG A 175 -13.88 -0.20 53.49
C ARG A 175 -12.39 0.02 53.30
N ILE A 176 -11.97 0.21 52.05
CA ILE A 176 -10.58 0.53 51.71
C ILE A 176 -10.46 2.06 51.53
N LEU A 177 -9.61 2.68 52.34
CA LEU A 177 -9.25 4.08 52.19
C LEU A 177 -8.26 4.23 51.04
N LEU A 178 -8.65 5.00 50.02
CA LEU A 178 -7.81 5.36 48.88
C LEU A 178 -7.06 6.66 49.17
N ASN A 179 -5.88 6.83 48.58
CA ASN A 179 -5.04 8.03 48.69
C ASN A 179 -5.45 9.15 47.73
N GLN A 180 -6.74 9.23 47.40
CA GLN A 180 -7.30 10.20 46.46
C GLN A 180 -8.40 11.04 47.12
N ASP A 181 -8.27 12.35 46.98
CA ASP A 181 -9.27 13.31 47.48
C ASP A 181 -10.45 13.40 46.50
N GLN A 182 -11.68 13.53 47.01
CA GLN A 182 -12.89 13.62 46.18
C GLN A 182 -12.89 14.84 45.25
N ASN A 183 -12.20 15.91 45.66
CA ASN A 183 -12.14 17.15 44.90
C ASN A 183 -10.97 17.20 43.90
N LYS A 184 -10.09 16.19 43.90
CA LYS A 184 -8.94 16.14 42.99
C LYS A 184 -9.29 15.38 41.70
N PRO A 185 -8.73 15.82 40.56
CA PRO A 185 -8.94 15.12 39.30
C PRO A 185 -8.39 13.69 39.34
N LEU A 186 -9.16 12.76 38.79
CA LEU A 186 -8.80 11.38 38.52
C LEU A 186 -7.99 11.27 37.23
N LYS A 187 -7.12 10.26 37.19
CA LYS A 187 -6.27 9.94 36.04
C LYS A 187 -7.02 9.00 35.09
N VAL A 188 -7.18 9.41 33.84
CA VAL A 188 -7.75 8.58 32.79
C VAL A 188 -6.63 8.06 31.91
N MET A 189 -6.50 6.74 31.90
CA MET A 189 -5.49 5.98 31.20
C MET A 189 -6.09 5.39 29.93
N VAL A 190 -5.44 5.61 28.79
CA VAL A 190 -5.77 4.97 27.51
C VAL A 190 -4.60 4.04 27.19
N GLN A 191 -4.84 2.73 27.13
CA GLN A 191 -3.77 1.72 26.95
C GLN A 191 -2.60 1.94 27.93
N ASP A 192 -2.93 2.12 29.21
CA ASP A 192 -1.99 2.34 30.32
C ASP A 192 -1.10 3.59 30.17
N LYS A 193 -1.49 4.56 29.33
CA LYS A 193 -0.88 5.89 29.24
C LYS A 193 -1.84 6.97 29.72
N LEU A 194 -1.34 7.86 30.57
CA LEU A 194 -2.11 9.00 31.05
C LEU A 194 -2.44 9.94 29.89
N LYS A 195 -3.73 10.11 29.61
CA LYS A 195 -4.18 10.93 28.48
C LYS A 195 -5.14 12.03 28.89
N TYR A 196 -5.94 11.82 29.93
CA TYR A 196 -6.87 12.83 30.42
C TYR A 196 -6.87 12.92 31.95
N LEU A 197 -7.30 14.08 32.43
CA LEU A 197 -7.80 14.27 33.79
C LEU A 197 -9.32 14.37 33.74
N ALA A 198 -9.97 13.75 34.71
CA ALA A 198 -11.42 13.75 34.80
C ALA A 198 -11.90 13.89 36.24
N THR A 199 -13.14 14.34 36.42
CA THR A 199 -13.81 14.37 37.73
C THR A 199 -14.87 13.28 37.79
N GLN A 200 -14.97 12.58 38.93
CA GLN A 200 -16.01 11.58 39.15
C GLN A 200 -17.40 12.22 39.21
N GLY A 201 -18.40 11.49 38.74
CA GLY A 201 -19.80 11.89 38.79
C GLY A 201 -20.73 10.71 38.54
N ALA A 202 -22.01 11.00 38.43
CA ALA A 202 -23.02 10.03 38.03
C ALA A 202 -23.80 10.58 36.84
N ASP A 203 -23.99 9.76 35.82
CA ASP A 203 -24.86 10.08 34.68
C ASP A 203 -25.94 8.98 34.58
N LYS A 204 -27.21 9.40 34.59
CA LYS A 204 -28.39 8.51 34.52
C LYS A 204 -28.32 7.28 35.46
N GLY A 205 -27.83 7.50 36.69
CA GLY A 205 -27.72 6.46 37.72
C GLY A 205 -26.55 5.49 37.54
N LYS A 206 -25.63 5.75 36.61
CA LYS A 206 -24.38 5.01 36.42
C LYS A 206 -23.18 5.86 36.82
N ASN A 207 -22.14 5.21 37.32
CA ASN A 207 -20.86 5.86 37.58
C ASN A 207 -20.28 6.40 36.26
N ALA A 208 -19.92 7.67 36.26
CA ALA A 208 -19.40 8.36 35.09
C ALA A 208 -18.21 9.23 35.48
N VAL A 209 -17.40 9.60 34.49
CA VAL A 209 -16.30 10.54 34.66
C VAL A 209 -16.42 11.63 33.61
N LYS A 210 -16.27 12.88 34.04
CA LYS A 210 -16.27 14.04 33.15
C LYS A 210 -14.83 14.46 32.87
N ILE A 211 -14.42 14.40 31.61
CA ILE A 211 -13.09 14.86 31.18
C ILE A 211 -12.99 16.37 31.40
N THR A 212 -11.96 16.79 32.15
CA THR A 212 -11.70 18.21 32.46
C THR A 212 -10.49 18.75 31.71
N LYS A 213 -9.45 17.93 31.52
CA LYS A 213 -8.22 18.35 30.85
C LYS A 213 -7.65 17.24 29.99
N LEU A 214 -7.26 17.59 28.77
CA LEU A 214 -6.43 16.75 27.89
C LEU A 214 -4.97 16.91 28.32
N ILE A 215 -4.26 15.78 28.45
CA ILE A 215 -2.81 15.77 28.64
C ILE A 215 -2.18 15.47 27.28
N GLU A 216 -1.43 16.44 26.79
CA GLU A 216 -0.63 16.26 25.59
C GLU A 216 0.55 15.33 25.89
N PRO A 217 0.82 14.35 25.02
CA PRO A 217 1.98 13.52 25.17
C PRO A 217 3.23 14.39 25.01
N PRO A 218 4.32 14.10 25.72
CA PRO A 218 5.59 14.78 25.44
C PRO A 218 5.94 14.59 23.95
N PRO A 219 6.48 15.63 23.29
CA PRO A 219 6.82 15.56 21.88
C PRO A 219 7.74 14.37 21.64
N ARG A 220 7.31 13.45 20.77
CA ARG A 220 8.06 12.23 20.43
C ARG A 220 9.30 12.51 19.59
N PHE A 221 9.34 13.68 18.96
CA PHE A 221 10.45 14.19 18.17
C PHE A 221 10.60 15.67 18.53
N SER A 222 11.78 16.07 18.97
CA SER A 222 12.21 17.47 18.82
C SER A 222 12.63 17.62 17.36
N ASP A 223 11.94 18.44 16.59
CA ASP A 223 12.44 18.81 15.28
C ASP A 223 13.84 19.40 15.46
N LEU A 224 14.85 18.79 14.81
CA LEU A 224 16.23 19.28 14.83
C LEU A 224 16.35 20.72 14.30
N LEU A 225 15.31 21.19 13.58
CA LEU A 225 15.20 22.52 13.00
C LEU A 225 14.60 23.56 13.96
N ASP A 226 13.95 23.13 15.06
CA ASP A 226 13.44 24.03 16.10
C ASP A 226 14.47 24.30 17.20
N GLN A 227 15.68 23.75 17.09
CA GLN A 227 16.77 24.08 18.00
C GLN A 227 17.32 25.47 17.63
N PRO A 228 17.32 26.45 18.56
CA PRO A 228 18.00 27.71 18.30
C PRO A 228 19.47 27.40 17.99
N ALA A 229 19.99 28.02 16.92
CA ALA A 229 21.37 27.85 16.49
C ALA A 229 22.30 27.95 17.71
N LYS A 230 23.03 26.87 17.98
CA LYS A 230 24.01 26.81 19.06
C LYS A 230 24.99 27.96 18.80
N VAL A 231 24.90 29.02 19.59
CA VAL A 231 25.86 30.12 19.55
C VAL A 231 27.20 29.48 19.89
N ILE A 232 28.04 29.32 18.88
CA ILE A 232 29.44 28.97 19.07
C ILE A 232 30.03 30.18 19.76
N ALA A 233 30.25 30.07 21.07
CA ALA A 233 31.07 31.02 21.78
C ALA A 233 32.47 30.95 21.16
N GLU A 234 32.84 32.02 20.46
CA GLU A 234 34.24 32.29 20.13
C GLU A 234 34.96 32.55 21.46
N ASP A 235 35.64 31.53 21.96
CA ASP A 235 36.70 31.73 22.95
C ASP A 235 37.87 32.42 22.22
N SER A 236 38.06 33.69 22.55
CA SER A 236 39.30 34.46 22.33
C SER A 236 39.88 34.87 23.68
#